data_AF-A0A4Z0Y7B2-F1
#
_entry.id   AF-A0A4Z0Y7B2-F1
#
_cell.length_a   1.000
_cell.length_b   1.000
_cell.length_c   1.000
_cell.angle_alpha   90.00
_cell.angle_beta   90.00
_cell.angle_gamma   90.00
#
_symmetry.space_group_name_H-M   'P 1'
#
loop_
_entity.id
_entity.type
_entity.pdbx_description
1 polymer ?
#
loop_
_entity_poly.entity_id
_entity_poly.type
_entity_poly.pdbx_seq_one_letter_code
_entity_poly.pdbx_strand_id
1 'polypeptide(L)' 'MITGKEFKEIREYKGLSLRDVAKFCDVSPQLIGQIEQGKKYFTENNYKQIIDAMNIAFAKKASGELQKQIGRPTTNK' A
#
# COMPACT_ATOMS: atom_id res chain seq x y z
N MET A 1 17.78 -2.86 -0.98
CA MET A 1 16.50 -2.63 -0.27
C MET A 1 16.27 -1.13 -0.28
N ILE A 2 15.10 -0.65 -0.72
CA ILE A 2 14.79 0.79 -0.67
C ILE A 2 14.41 1.23 0.75
N THR A 3 14.54 2.51 1.05
CA THR A 3 14.10 3.12 2.30
C THR A 3 12.57 3.27 2.33
N GLY A 4 12.00 3.44 3.53
CA GLY A 4 10.58 3.72 3.68
C GLY A 4 10.13 5.03 2.99
N LYS A 5 11.02 6.03 2.93
CA LYS A 5 10.77 7.29 2.23
C LYS A 5 10.68 7.09 0.72
N GLU A 6 11.64 6.39 0.13
CA GLU A 6 11.62 6.05 -1.31
C GLU A 6 10.40 5.19 -1.65
N PHE A 7 10.04 4.24 -0.78
CA PHE A 7 8.83 3.44 -0.96
C PHE A 7 7.57 4.31 -1.02
N LYS A 8 7.44 5.29 -0.11
CA LYS A 8 6.33 6.25 -0.10
C LYS A 8 6.24 7.01 -1.42
N GLU A 9 7.35 7.57 -1.87
CA GLU A 9 7.43 8.36 -3.10
C GLU A 9 6.98 7.54 -4.33
N ILE A 10 7.46 6.29 -4.44
CA ILE A 10 7.07 5.38 -5.53
C ILE A 10 5.59 5.01 -5.43
N ARG A 11 5.08 4.70 -4.23
CA ARG A 11 3.68 4.34 -4.01
C ARG A 11 2.74 5.48 -4.39
N GLU A 12 3.07 6.70 -3.98
CA GLU A 12 2.30 7.91 -4.27
C GLU A 12 2.37 8.29 -5.75
N TYR A 13 3.53 8.14 -6.39
CA TYR A 13 3.66 8.31 -7.84
C TYR A 13 2.78 7.33 -8.63
N LYS A 14 2.64 6.08 -8.16
CA LYS A 14 1.69 5.07 -8.68
C LYS A 14 0.23 5.35 -8.26
N GLY A 15 0.00 6.37 -7.44
CA GLY A 15 -1.29 6.78 -6.88
C GLY A 15 -1.94 5.74 -5.96
N LEU A 16 -1.16 4.82 -5.40
CA LEU A 16 -1.68 3.76 -4.53
C LEU A 16 -1.85 4.28 -3.10
N SER A 17 -2.92 3.89 -2.41
CA SER A 17 -3.02 4.14 -0.97
C SER A 17 -2.32 3.02 -0.18
N LEU A 18 -2.01 3.27 1.10
CA LEU A 18 -1.50 2.23 2.01
C LEU A 18 -2.44 1.01 2.08
N ARG A 19 -3.76 1.25 2.02
CA ARG A 19 -4.77 0.19 2.04
C ARG A 19 -4.76 -0.63 0.76
N ASP A 20 -4.44 -0.02 -0.38
CA ASP A 20 -4.38 -0.75 -1.65
C ASP A 20 -3.21 -1.72 -1.67
N VAL A 21 -2.07 -1.33 -1.12
CA VAL A 21 -0.92 -2.25 -0.95
C VAL A 21 -1.26 -3.33 0.07
N ALA A 22 -1.78 -2.97 1.24
CA ALA A 22 -2.08 -3.92 2.31
C ALA A 22 -3.16 -4.96 1.96
N LYS A 23 -3.97 -4.76 0.90
CA LYS A 23 -4.91 -5.78 0.41
C LYS A 23 -4.21 -7.01 -0.17
N PHE A 24 -2.95 -6.88 -0.57
CA PHE A 24 -2.20 -7.92 -1.29
C PHE A 24 -0.99 -8.45 -0.51
N CYS A 25 -0.84 -8.10 0.78
CA CYS A 25 0.17 -8.67 1.66
C CYS A 25 -0.39 -8.87 3.08
N ASP A 26 0.30 -9.67 3.88
CA ASP A 26 -0.05 -9.91 5.29
C ASP A 26 0.52 -8.81 6.22
N VAL A 27 0.67 -7.60 5.68
CA VAL A 27 1.21 -6.45 6.40
C VAL A 27 0.12 -5.38 6.56
N SER A 28 -0.12 -4.98 7.80
CA SER A 28 -1.14 -3.96 8.08
C SER A 28 -0.79 -2.60 7.47
N PRO A 29 -1.79 -1.81 7.02
CA PRO A 29 -1.57 -0.45 6.53
C PRO A 29 -0.82 0.44 7.53
N GLN A 30 -1.04 0.22 8.83
CA GLN A 30 -0.36 0.91 9.92
C GLN A 30 1.13 0.62 9.94
N LEU A 31 1.55 -0.63 9.74
CA LEU A 31 2.97 -0.99 9.70
C LEU A 31 3.65 -0.35 8.49
N ILE A 32 3.01 -0.39 7.33
CA ILE A 32 3.51 0.28 6.11
C ILE A 32 3.69 1.78 6.38
N GLY A 33 2.70 2.44 6.98
CA GLY A 33 2.80 3.85 7.35
C GLY A 33 3.91 4.17 8.36
N GLN A 34 4.16 3.27 9.34
CA GLN A 34 5.30 3.41 10.26
C GLN A 34 6.64 3.30 9.53
N ILE A 35 6.74 2.43 8.53
CA ILE A 35 7.95 2.29 7.72
C ILE A 35 8.20 3.56 6.89
N GLU A 36 7.16 4.09 6.24
CA GLU A 36 7.26 5.32 5.45
C GLU A 36 7.65 6.56 6.27
N GLN A 37 7.26 6.59 7.54
CA GLN A 37 7.62 7.65 8.49
C GLN A 37 9.01 7.45 9.11
N GLY A 38 9.72 6.36 8.80
CA GLY A 38 10.99 6.01 9.40
C GLY A 38 10.91 5.58 10.87
N LYS A 39 9.70 5.31 11.38
CA LYS A 39 9.49 4.79 12.76
C LYS A 39 9.85 3.31 12.87
N LYS A 40 9.75 2.59 11.76
CA LYS A 40 10.19 1.21 11.61
C LYS A 40 10.97 1.06 10.30
N TYR A 41 11.73 -0.01 10.21
CA TYR A 41 12.47 -0.37 9.02
C TYR A 41 11.91 -1.66 8.42
N PHE A 42 12.24 -1.86 7.15
CA PHE A 42 11.96 -3.12 6.48
C PHE A 42 12.78 -4.25 7.13
N THR A 43 12.14 -5.40 7.26
CA THR A 43 12.80 -6.69 7.39
C THR A 43 12.84 -7.33 6.00
N GLU A 44 13.68 -8.33 5.79
CA GLU A 44 13.72 -9.01 4.48
C GLU A 44 12.36 -9.61 4.09
N ASN A 45 11.65 -10.17 5.07
CA ASN A 45 10.34 -10.78 4.85
C ASN A 45 9.27 -9.74 4.48
N ASN A 46 9.14 -8.67 5.27
CA ASN A 46 8.11 -7.66 4.99
C ASN A 46 8.43 -6.88 3.71
N TYR A 47 9.71 -6.69 3.37
CA TYR A 47 10.13 -5.99 2.17
C TYR A 47 9.62 -6.68 0.92
N LYS A 48 9.89 -7.99 0.78
CA LYS A 48 9.43 -8.76 -0.39
C LYS A 48 7.92 -8.69 -0.54
N GLN A 49 7.20 -8.98 0.55
CA GLN A 49 5.74 -8.97 0.54
C GLN A 49 5.15 -7.60 0.17
N ILE A 50 5.69 -6.50 0.71
CA ILE A 50 5.20 -5.14 0.45
C ILE A 50 5.48 -4.71 -0.99
N ILE A 51 6.66 -5.04 -1.54
CA ILE A 51 7.03 -4.70 -2.91
C ILE A 51 6.18 -5.49 -3.91
N ASP A 52 5.99 -6.79 -3.69
CA ASP A 52 5.16 -7.64 -4.54
C ASP A 52 3.70 -7.15 -4.51
N ALA A 53 3.18 -6.85 -3.32
CA ALA A 53 1.84 -6.29 -3.15
C ALA A 53 1.66 -4.95 -3.86
N MET A 54 2.66 -4.05 -3.82
CA MET A 54 2.61 -2.78 -4.53
C MET A 54 2.55 -2.97 -6.05
N ASN A 55 3.30 -3.92 -6.59
CA ASN A 55 3.29 -4.23 -8.02
C ASN A 55 1.93 -4.80 -8.45
N ILE A 56 1.37 -5.73 -7.68
CA ILE A 56 0.03 -6.29 -7.93
C ILE A 56 -1.03 -5.19 -7.86
N ALA A 57 -1.01 -4.36 -6.81
CA ALA A 57 -1.93 -3.25 -6.65
C ALA A 57 -1.86 -2.27 -7.82
N PHE A 58 -0.65 -1.94 -8.29
CA PHE A 58 -0.45 -1.09 -9.45
C PHE A 58 -1.02 -1.70 -10.73
N ALA A 59 -0.73 -2.98 -11.00
CA ALA A 59 -1.25 -3.68 -12.16
C ALA A 59 -2.78 -3.74 -12.16
N LYS A 60 -3.40 -4.07 -11.02
CA LYS A 60 -4.85 -4.09 -10.84
C LYS A 60 -5.50 -2.72 -10.97
N LYS A 61 -4.80 -1.67 -10.56
CA LYS A 61 -5.25 -0.30 -10.74
C LYS A 61 -5.16 0.15 -12.19
N ALA A 62 -4.10 -0.24 -12.90
CA ALA A 62 -3.92 0.03 -14.31
C ALA A 62 -4.95 -0.71 -15.19
N SER A 63 -5.35 -1.93 -14.80
CA SER A 63 -6.42 -2.68 -15.48
C SER A 63 -7.85 -2.18 -15.17
N GLY A 64 -8.00 -1.20 -14.27
CA GLY A 64 -9.30 -0.65 -13.85
C GLY A 64 -10.07 -1.50 -12.84
N GLU A 65 -9.49 -2.61 -12.37
CA GLU A 65 -10.13 -3.52 -11.40
C GLU A 65 -10.11 -2.97 -9.97
N LEU A 66 -9.22 -2.03 -9.69
CA LEU A 66 -9.14 -1.39 -8.37
C LEU A 66 -10.20 -0.26 -8.28
N GLN A 67 -11.44 -0.63 -8.02
CA GLN A 67 -12.51 0.35 -7.77
C GLN A 67 -12.12 1.22 -6.56
N LYS A 68 -12.08 2.54 -6.76
CA LYS A 68 -12.09 3.49 -5.64
C LYS A 68 -13.33 3.16 -4.82
N GLN A 69 -13.16 2.80 -3.55
CA GLN A 69 -14.25 2.93 -2.58
C GLN A 69 -14.51 4.43 -2.43
N ILE A 70 -15.24 5.02 -3.39
CA ILE A 70 -15.93 6.28 -3.21
C ILE A 70 -16.96 5.99 -2.11
N GLY A 71 -16.99 6.85 -1.10
CA GLY A 71 -17.42 6.55 0.27
C GLY A 71 -18.66 5.67 0.40
N ARG A 72 -18.65 4.78 1.40
CA ARG A 72 -19.90 4.20 1.92
C ARG A 72 -20.84 5.37 2.23
N PRO A 73 -22.06 5.43 1.66
CA PRO A 73 -23.11 6.19 2.30
C PRO A 73 -23.34 5.53 3.65
N THR A 74 -23.09 6.25 4.74
CA THR A 74 -23.68 5.90 6.03
C THR A 74 -25.18 6.13 5.90
N THR A 75 -25.90 5.14 5.38
CA THR A 75 -27.35 5.08 5.55
C THR A 75 -27.60 4.64 6.99
N ASN A 76 -27.75 5.62 7.87
CA ASN A 76 -28.29 5.37 9.20
C ASN A 76 -29.79 5.05 9.02
N LYS A 77 -30.21 3.87 9.48
CA LYS A 77 -31.63 3.51 9.62
C LYS A 77 -32.16 4.04 10.94
#